data_AF-A0A183CRK4-F1
#
_entry.id   AF-A0A183CRK4-F1
#
_cell.length_a   1.000
_cell.length_b   1.000
_cell.length_c   1.000
_cell.angle_alpha   90.00
_cell.angle_beta   90.00
_cell.angle_gamma   90.00
#
_symmetry.space_group_name_H-M   'P 1'
#
loop_
_entity.id
_entity.type
_entity.pdbx_description
1 polymer ?
#
loop_
_entity_poly.entity_id
_entity_poly.type
_entity_poly.pdbx_seq_one_letter_code
_entity_poly.pdbx_strand_id
1 'polypeptide(L)'
;MPRLHHMRVVGERLLGFTIPHQLTHLWNYVLTSYRTAAFIESCPADQDILHHYKEQLNLSVDVRVTLEAATKTLAIPEGVLHDIRCITNKN
;
A
#
# COMPACT_ATOMS: atom_id res chain seq x y z
N MET A 1 1.36 5.29 9.13
CA MET A 1 1.33 3.83 9.30
C MET A 1 2.19 3.13 8.25
N PRO A 2 3.53 3.20 8.37
CA PRO A 2 4.44 2.79 7.28
C PRO A 2 4.45 1.27 7.01
N ARG A 3 4.50 0.45 8.07
CA ARG A 3 4.61 -1.02 7.95
C ARG A 3 3.46 -1.66 7.15
N LEU A 4 2.23 -1.23 7.39
CA LEU A 4 1.06 -1.79 6.71
C LEU A 4 1.06 -1.43 5.21
N HIS A 5 1.49 -0.21 4.88
CA HIS A 5 1.63 0.20 3.49
C HIS A 5 2.76 -0.56 2.78
N HIS A 6 3.91 -0.75 3.44
CA HIS A 6 4.99 -1.59 2.90
C HIS A 6 4.51 -3.03 2.66
N MET A 7 3.80 -3.64 3.62
CA MET A 7 3.22 -4.97 3.47
C MET A 7 2.27 -5.05 2.28
N ARG A 8 1.46 -4.01 2.04
CA ARG A 8 0.58 -3.94 0.86
C ARG A 8 1.38 -3.91 -0.43
N VAL A 9 2.32 -2.98 -0.56
CA VAL A 9 3.11 -2.78 -1.80
C VAL A 9 3.97 -4.02 -2.10
N VAL A 10 4.70 -4.53 -1.11
CA VAL A 10 5.55 -5.73 -1.24
C VAL A 10 4.70 -6.97 -1.47
N GLY A 11 3.61 -7.11 -0.73
CA GLY A 11 2.66 -8.21 -0.89
C GLY A 11 2.19 -8.33 -2.33
N GLU A 12 1.66 -7.24 -2.87
CA GLU A 12 1.06 -7.22 -4.22
C GLU A 12 2.13 -7.40 -5.32
N ARG A 13 3.30 -6.77 -5.18
CA ARG A 13 4.28 -6.67 -6.27
C ARG A 13 5.42 -7.68 -6.21
N LEU A 14 5.70 -8.30 -5.06
CA LEU A 14 6.75 -9.31 -4.91
C LEU A 14 6.24 -10.68 -4.48
N LEU A 15 5.18 -10.74 -3.67
CA LEU A 15 4.76 -11.98 -3.01
C LEU A 15 3.47 -12.58 -3.58
N GLY A 16 2.78 -11.89 -4.50
CA GLY A 16 1.47 -12.32 -5.02
C GLY A 16 0.38 -12.36 -3.94
N PHE A 17 0.54 -11.56 -2.89
CA PHE A 17 -0.38 -11.46 -1.75
C PHE A 17 -1.13 -10.13 -1.78
N THR A 18 -2.43 -10.16 -1.55
CA THR A 18 -3.25 -8.95 -1.38
C THR A 18 -3.92 -8.99 -0.01
N ILE A 19 -3.99 -7.84 0.67
CA ILE A 19 -4.72 -7.72 1.93
C ILE A 19 -6.19 -8.12 1.69
N PRO A 20 -6.74 -9.12 2.41
CA PRO A 20 -8.09 -9.59 2.14
C PRO A 20 -9.12 -8.47 2.26
N HIS A 21 -10.02 -8.39 1.28
CA HIS A 21 -10.99 -7.29 1.17
C HIS A 21 -12.00 -7.27 2.31
N GLN A 22 -12.33 -8.44 2.89
CA GLN A 22 -13.25 -8.56 4.02
C GLN A 22 -12.74 -7.93 5.33
N LEU A 23 -11.45 -7.53 5.41
CA LEU A 23 -10.89 -6.85 6.58
C LEU A 23 -11.25 -5.35 6.58
N THR A 24 -12.54 -5.02 6.57
CA THR A 24 -13.06 -3.66 6.33
C THR A 24 -12.52 -2.63 7.32
N HIS A 25 -12.38 -2.97 8.61
CA HIS A 25 -11.81 -2.05 9.61
C HIS A 25 -10.32 -1.78 9.40
N LEU A 26 -9.56 -2.80 8.96
CA LEU A 26 -8.15 -2.63 8.59
C LEU A 26 -8.02 -1.72 7.36
N TRP A 27 -8.89 -1.91 6.36
CA TRP A 27 -8.92 -1.04 5.20
C TRP A 27 -9.37 0.39 5.52
N ASN A 28 -10.31 0.57 6.45
CA ASN A 28 -10.66 1.90 6.95
C ASN A 28 -9.46 2.60 7.63
N TYR A 29 -8.64 1.82 8.35
CA TYR A 29 -7.40 2.33 8.93
C TYR A 29 -6.35 2.70 7.87
N VAL A 30 -6.24 1.92 6.79
CA VAL A 30 -5.42 2.26 5.62
C VAL A 30 -5.93 3.53 4.96
N LEU A 31 -7.24 3.65 4.71
CA LEU A 31 -7.88 4.85 4.16
C LEU A 31 -7.61 6.09 5.02
N THR A 32 -7.69 5.94 6.34
CA THR A 32 -7.38 7.01 7.30
C THR A 32 -5.93 7.45 7.15
N SER A 33 -5.00 6.49 7.02
CA SER A 33 -3.58 6.80 6.76
C SER A 33 -3.39 7.57 5.46
N TYR A 34 -4.10 7.21 4.39
CA TYR A 34 -4.04 7.90 3.09
C TYR A 34 -4.71 9.28 3.07
N ARG A 35 -5.40 9.66 4.14
CA ARG A 35 -5.94 11.02 4.35
C ARG A 35 -5.10 11.85 5.32
N THR A 36 -4.11 11.26 5.97
CA THR A 36 -3.25 11.94 6.94
C THR A 36 -2.06 12.58 6.24
N ALA A 37 -1.96 13.91 6.27
CA ALA A 37 -0.88 14.68 5.63
C ALA A 37 0.52 14.18 6.01
N ALA A 38 0.78 14.00 7.31
CA ALA A 38 2.05 13.48 7.82
C ALA A 38 2.44 12.12 7.20
N PHE A 39 1.47 11.27 6.88
CA PHE A 39 1.74 10.02 6.20
C PHE A 39 2.03 10.23 4.72
N ILE A 40 1.23 11.03 4.00
CA ILE A 40 1.39 11.29 2.57
C ILE A 40 2.75 11.94 2.27
N GLU A 41 3.13 12.91 3.10
CA GLU A 41 4.39 13.66 3.00
C GLU A 41 5.61 12.75 3.26
N SER A 42 5.52 11.87 4.27
CA SER A 42 6.62 10.97 4.63
C SER A 42 6.64 9.67 3.83
N CYS A 43 5.59 9.37 3.05
CA CYS A 43 5.48 8.10 2.35
C CYS A 43 6.50 8.04 1.20
N PRO A 44 7.36 7.02 1.13
CA PRO A 44 8.23 6.81 -0.02
C PRO A 44 7.42 6.43 -1.27
N ALA A 45 8.07 6.42 -2.44
CA ALA A 45 7.45 5.85 -3.64
C ALA A 45 7.40 4.31 -3.54
N ASP A 46 6.47 3.69 -4.27
CA ASP A 46 6.33 2.24 -4.29
C ASP A 46 7.63 1.57 -4.76
N GLN A 47 8.32 2.20 -5.73
CA GLN A 47 9.62 1.75 -6.26
C GLN A 47 10.70 1.70 -5.19
N ASP A 48 10.78 2.73 -4.32
CA ASP A 48 11.78 2.79 -3.25
C ASP A 48 11.52 1.70 -2.20
N ILE A 49 10.25 1.45 -1.87
CA ILE A 49 9.86 0.35 -0.97
C ILE A 49 10.32 -0.98 -1.57
N LEU A 50 10.01 -1.23 -2.84
CA LEU A 50 10.36 -2.49 -3.50
C LEU A 50 11.87 -2.68 -3.61
N HIS A 51 12.60 -1.62 -3.96
CA HIS A 51 14.06 -1.64 -4.02
C HIS A 51 14.66 -2.00 -2.67
N HIS A 52 14.22 -1.33 -1.60
CA HIS A 52 14.69 -1.57 -0.24
C HIS A 52 14.57 -3.04 0.17
N TYR A 53 13.41 -3.67 -0.08
CA TYR A 53 13.22 -5.09 0.25
C TYR A 53 13.97 -6.03 -0.68
N LYS A 54 14.13 -5.70 -1.96
CA LYS A 54 14.95 -6.50 -2.88
C LYS A 54 16.42 -6.51 -2.46
N GLU A 55 16.97 -5.36 -2.07
CA GLU A 55 18.33 -5.25 -1.54
C GLU A 55 18.50 -6.11 -0.27
N GLN A 56 17.56 -6.03 0.67
CA GLN A 56 17.62 -6.82 1.91
C GLN A 56 17.50 -8.33 1.68
N LEU A 57 16.77 -8.75 0.64
CA LEU A 57 16.58 -10.15 0.28
C LEU A 57 17.61 -10.66 -0.74
N ASN A 58 18.60 -9.83 -1.10
CA ASN A 58 19.59 -10.13 -2.14
C ASN A 58 18.97 -10.56 -3.49
N LEU A 59 17.82 -9.97 -3.85
CA LEU A 59 17.15 -10.22 -5.12
C LEU A 59 17.71 -9.30 -6.21
N SER A 60 17.77 -9.81 -7.45
CA SER A 60 18.17 -8.98 -8.57
C SER A 60 17.16 -7.87 -8.85
N VAL A 61 17.67 -6.67 -9.10
CA VAL A 61 16.88 -5.52 -9.55
C VAL A 61 17.04 -5.43 -11.06
N ASP A 62 15.94 -5.53 -11.80
CA ASP A 62 15.95 -5.24 -13.24
C ASP A 62 16.14 -3.72 -13.43
N VAL A 63 17.14 -3.34 -14.21
CA VAL A 63 17.47 -1.93 -14.52
C VAL A 63 16.25 -1.19 -15.09
N ARG A 64 15.35 -1.88 -15.80
CA ARG A 64 14.10 -1.26 -16.29
C ARG A 64 13.25 -0.71 -15.14
N VAL A 65 13.20 -1.43 -14.01
CA VAL A 65 12.44 -1.02 -12.82
C VAL A 65 13.07 0.22 -12.16
N THR A 66 14.39 0.40 -12.27
CA THR A 66 15.07 1.59 -11.74
C THR A 66 14.80 2.87 -12.53
N LEU A 67 14.25 2.75 -13.74
CA LEU A 67 13.85 3.86 -14.59
C LEU A 67 12.34 4.14 -14.54
N GLU A 68 11.59 3.41 -13.71
CA GLU A 68 10.17 3.65 -13.54
C GLU A 68 9.90 5.01 -12.87
N ALA A 69 8.85 5.69 -13.33
CA ALA A 69 8.40 6.92 -12.69
C ALA A 69 7.92 6.63 -11.26
N ALA A 70 8.26 7.51 -10.32
CA ALA A 70 7.84 7.38 -8.93
C ALA A 70 6.30 7.40 -8.80
N THR A 71 5.73 6.34 -8.25
CA THR A 71 4.28 6.22 -7.99
C THR A 71 4.01 5.93 -6.52
N LYS A 72 2.81 6.28 -6.04
CA LYS A 72 2.36 5.96 -4.68
C LYS A 72 1.01 5.27 -4.72
N THR A 73 0.93 4.02 -4.27
CA THR A 73 -0.32 3.25 -4.23
C THR A 73 -1.17 3.64 -3.02
N LEU A 74 -1.92 4.75 -3.15
CA LEU A 74 -2.77 5.33 -2.10
C LEU A 74 -4.28 5.15 -2.35
N ALA A 75 -4.66 4.35 -3.36
CA ALA A 75 -6.07 4.05 -3.66
C ALA A 75 -6.58 2.84 -2.86
N ILE A 76 -7.87 2.84 -2.50
CA ILE A 76 -8.56 1.70 -1.87
C ILE A 76 -9.39 0.97 -2.94
N PRO A 77 -9.47 -0.37 -2.96
CA PRO A 77 -10.34 -1.10 -3.87
C PRO A 77 -11.82 -0.65 -3.75
N GLU A 78 -12.52 -0.48 -4.87
CA GLU A 78 -13.88 0.11 -4.87
C GLU A 78 -14.87 -0.69 -4.00
N GLY A 79 -14.84 -2.02 -4.08
CA GLY A 79 -15.71 -2.88 -3.25
C GLY A 79 -15.46 -2.67 -1.74
N VAL A 80 -14.19 -2.52 -1.36
CA VAL A 80 -13.82 -2.23 0.03
C VAL A 80 -14.26 -0.82 0.44
N LEU A 81 -14.17 0.16 -0.46
CA LEU A 81 -14.63 1.53 -0.20
C LEU A 81 -16.15 1.59 -0.02
N HIS A 82 -16.91 0.80 -0.77
CA HIS A 82 -18.34 0.59 -0.53
C HIS A 82 -18.60 0.04 0.88
N ASP A 83 -17.90 -1.03 1.27
CA ASP A 83 -18.08 -1.66 2.58
C ASP A 83 -17.75 -0.72 3.75
N ILE A 84 -16.67 0.07 3.62
CA ILE A 84 -16.31 1.11 4.59
C ILE A 84 -17.47 2.12 4.76
N ARG A 85 -18.05 2.60 3.66
CA ARG A 85 -19.19 3.54 3.71
C ARG A 85 -20.39 2.91 4.43
N CYS A 86 -20.69 1.64 4.17
CA CYS A 86 -21.79 0.93 4.81
C CYS A 86 -21.61 0.78 6.33
N ILE A 87 -20.38 0.58 6.83
CA ILE A 87 -20.14 0.46 8.28
C ILE A 87 -20.12 1.83 8.98
N THR A 88 -19.65 2.89 8.32
CA THR A 88 -19.63 4.23 8.91
C THR A 88 -21.03 4.79 9.09
N ASN A 89 -21.94 4.55 8.14
CA ASN A 89 -23.32 5.04 8.21
C ASN A 89 -24.21 4.30 9.23
N LYS A 90 -23.72 3.22 9.85
CA LYS A 90 -24.44 2.45 10.87
C LYS A 90 -24.13 2.90 12.31
N ASN A 91 -23.11 3.74 12.50
CA ASN A 91 -22.71 4.32 13.79
C ASN A 91 -23.13 5.78 13.87
#